data_AF-A0A915LJW5-F1
#
_entry.id   AF-A0A915LJW5-F1
#
_cell.length_a   1.000
_cell.length_b   1.000
_cell.length_c   1.000
_cell.angle_alpha   90.00
_cell.angle_beta   90.00
_cell.angle_gamma   90.00
#
_symmetry.space_group_name_H-M   'P 1'
#
loop_
_entity.id
_entity.type
_entity.pdbx_description
1 polymer ?
#
loop_
_entity_poly.entity_id
_entity_poly.type
_entity_poly.pdbx_seq_one_letter_code
_entity_poly.pdbx_strand_id
1 'polypeptide(L)'
;MIMSGQKEFGEQDIASIKAVQFYHRCMLSAKAVVQLTNTDLREMARALIDNKTEDGKSDNLQTTNVKTEQPLKQLQTEGSLSTASSSSRIRQDSTTCGQEILTEAKELMTKCYNNLAACLLARDSNTKEDFMRAVLKDDPINEKALFRKGVALMRADNWDKAIEQLEKCKDIYKYTKTFLDAQAKLYIIDCHRYIEEDRRRRDAEIRANFAKARAGEDDLHVGNANGPLQDNNNNHPPPPPTMNGHVQH
;
A
#
# COMPACT_ATOMS: atom_id res chain seq x y z
N MET A 1 8.74 -38.95 25.02
CA MET A 1 8.26 -39.41 23.70
C MET A 1 7.60 -38.19 23.04
N ILE A 2 8.36 -37.46 22.22
CA ILE A 2 7.91 -36.20 21.62
C ILE A 2 7.14 -36.57 20.36
N MET A 3 5.81 -36.48 20.42
CA MET A 3 4.94 -36.58 19.25
C MET A 3 5.04 -35.26 18.48
N SER A 4 5.93 -35.22 17.49
CA SER A 4 5.99 -34.13 16.52
C SER A 4 4.70 -34.14 15.68
N GLY A 5 3.75 -33.27 16.04
CA GLY A 5 2.53 -33.07 15.27
C GLY A 5 2.85 -32.45 13.91
N GLN A 6 3.00 -33.29 12.89
CA GLN A 6 2.96 -32.83 11.50
C GLN A 6 1.53 -32.37 11.23
N LYS A 7 1.36 -31.04 11.14
CA LYS A 7 0.11 -30.42 10.70
C LYS A 7 -0.08 -30.80 9.23
N GLU A 8 -0.96 -31.77 8.95
CA GLU A 8 -1.33 -32.11 7.58
C GLU A 8 -2.00 -30.89 6.95
N PHE A 9 -1.33 -30.27 5.98
CA PHE A 9 -1.90 -29.19 5.19
C PHE A 9 -2.96 -29.79 4.26
N GLY A 10 -4.20 -29.30 4.39
CA GLY A 10 -5.29 -29.73 3.51
C GLY A 10 -5.01 -29.40 2.04
N GLU A 11 -5.65 -30.12 1.12
CA GLU A 11 -5.47 -29.96 -0.33
C GLU A 11 -5.73 -28.51 -0.81
N GLN A 12 -6.62 -27.78 -0.13
CA GLN A 12 -6.89 -26.35 -0.34
C GLN A 12 -5.71 -25.43 0.02
N ASP A 13 -4.92 -25.77 1.04
CA ASP A 13 -3.73 -24.99 1.41
C ASP A 13 -2.63 -25.15 0.36
N ILE A 14 -2.45 -26.36 -0.16
CA ILE A 14 -1.45 -26.64 -1.21
C ILE A 14 -1.79 -25.86 -2.49
N ALA A 15 -3.06 -25.86 -2.90
CA ALA A 15 -3.51 -25.08 -4.06
C ALA A 15 -3.29 -23.57 -3.86
N SER A 16 -3.59 -23.06 -2.66
CA SER A 16 -3.41 -21.65 -2.32
C SER A 16 -1.94 -21.22 -2.32
N ILE A 17 -1.04 -22.07 -1.80
CA ILE A 17 0.41 -21.82 -1.82
C ILE A 17 0.93 -21.76 -3.26
N LYS A 18 0.51 -22.70 -4.12
CA LYS A 18 0.88 -22.70 -5.55
C LYS A 18 0.38 -21.44 -6.26
N ALA A 19 -0.84 -20.99 -5.97
CA ALA A 19 -1.39 -19.75 -6.52
C ALA A 19 -0.57 -18.53 -6.08
N VAL A 20 -0.22 -18.42 -4.80
CA VAL A 20 0.63 -17.34 -4.27
C VAL A 20 1.99 -17.29 -4.98
N GLN A 21 2.65 -18.44 -5.15
CA GLN A 21 3.93 -18.53 -5.87
C GLN A 21 3.81 -18.11 -7.33
N PHE A 22 2.74 -18.56 -8.01
CA PHE A 22 2.47 -18.19 -9.40
C PHE A 22 2.29 -16.67 -9.54
N TYR A 23 1.43 -16.06 -8.73
CA TYR A 23 1.21 -14.61 -8.76
C TYR A 23 2.49 -13.84 -8.41
N HIS A 24 3.27 -14.31 -7.44
CA HIS A 24 4.55 -13.68 -7.11
C HIS A 24 5.51 -13.68 -8.30
N ARG A 25 5.62 -14.80 -9.02
CA ARG A 25 6.47 -14.91 -10.21
C ARG A 25 5.99 -13.99 -11.34
N CYS A 26 4.68 -13.96 -11.62
CA CYS A 26 4.09 -13.04 -12.59
C CYS A 26 4.39 -11.57 -12.24
N MET A 27 4.33 -11.21 -10.95
CA MET A 27 4.66 -9.85 -10.50
C MET A 27 6.12 -9.49 -10.72
N LEU A 28 7.06 -10.39 -10.40
CA LEU A 28 8.48 -10.15 -10.63
C LEU A 28 8.77 -9.92 -12.12
N SER A 29 8.19 -10.73 -13.00
CA SER A 29 8.33 -10.56 -14.45
C SER A 29 7.76 -9.22 -14.93
N ALA A 30 6.54 -8.85 -14.50
CA ALA A 30 5.93 -7.60 -14.91
C ALA A 30 6.67 -6.37 -14.35
N LYS A 31 7.22 -6.46 -13.13
CA LYS A 31 8.08 -5.42 -12.56
C LYS A 31 9.36 -5.25 -13.36
N ALA A 32 9.98 -6.34 -13.81
CA ALA A 32 11.15 -6.28 -14.68
C ALA A 32 10.84 -5.58 -16.00
N VAL A 33 9.71 -5.90 -16.65
CA VAL A 33 9.26 -5.22 -17.88
C VAL A 33 9.08 -3.71 -17.66
N VAL A 34 8.44 -3.31 -16.55
CA VAL A 34 8.27 -1.88 -16.23
C VAL A 34 9.59 -1.19 -15.93
N GLN A 35 10.55 -1.87 -15.30
CA GLN A 35 11.87 -1.29 -15.06
C GLN A 35 12.64 -1.09 -16.36
N LEU A 36 12.64 -2.10 -17.24
CA LEU A 36 13.32 -2.05 -18.53
C LEU A 36 12.74 -0.96 -19.45
N THR A 37 11.41 -0.90 -19.56
CA THR A 37 10.75 0.15 -20.36
C THR A 37 11.03 1.55 -19.83
N ASN A 38 11.11 1.75 -18.51
CA ASN A 38 11.50 3.03 -17.92
C ASN A 38 12.98 3.37 -18.14
N THR A 39 13.88 2.39 -18.14
CA THR A 39 15.29 2.63 -18.47
C THR A 39 15.46 3.02 -19.93
N ASP A 40 14.76 2.33 -20.85
CA ASP A 40 14.81 2.63 -22.28
C ASP A 40 14.27 4.04 -22.57
N LEU A 41 13.16 4.43 -21.92
CA LEU A 41 12.62 5.79 -22.01
C LEU A 41 13.59 6.85 -21.46
N ARG A 42 14.30 6.55 -20.36
CA ARG A 42 15.30 7.47 -19.78
C ARG A 42 16.53 7.61 -20.66
N GLU A 43 16.98 6.53 -21.31
CA GLU A 43 18.11 6.57 -22.24
C GLU A 43 17.77 7.33 -23.52
N MET A 44 16.57 7.12 -24.07
CA MET A 44 16.06 7.95 -25.18
C MET A 44 15.97 9.43 -24.80
N ALA A 45 15.45 9.75 -23.61
CA ALA A 45 15.37 11.13 -23.14
C ALA A 45 16.75 11.80 -23.00
N ARG A 46 17.77 11.06 -22.53
CA ARG A 46 19.16 11.56 -22.47
C ARG A 46 19.73 11.80 -23.87
N ALA A 47 19.58 10.85 -24.78
CA ALA A 47 20.06 11.00 -26.17
C ALA A 47 19.45 12.22 -26.89
N LEU A 48 18.18 12.55 -26.62
CA LEU A 48 17.54 13.75 -27.16
C LEU A 48 18.07 15.07 -26.57
N ILE A 49 18.57 15.04 -25.33
CA ILE A 49 19.18 16.21 -24.69
C ILE A 49 20.61 16.40 -25.22
N ASP A 50 21.39 15.33 -25.30
CA ASP A 50 22.79 15.38 -25.74
C ASP A 50 22.90 15.83 -27.22
N ASN A 51 21.97 15.40 -28.08
CA ASN A 51 21.91 15.83 -29.48
C ASN A 51 21.48 17.31 -29.66
N LYS A 52 20.89 17.96 -28.64
CA LYS A 52 20.56 19.40 -28.71
C LYS A 52 21.72 20.31 -28.31
N THR A 53 22.77 19.77 -27.70
CA THR A 53 23.91 20.54 -27.20
C THR A 53 25.07 20.70 -28.19
N GLU A 54 25.09 19.96 -29.31
CA GLU A 54 26.22 20.04 -30.26
C GLU A 54 26.05 21.06 -31.41
N ASP A 55 24.85 21.61 -31.65
CA ASP A 55 24.61 22.62 -32.70
C ASP A 55 24.63 24.08 -32.20
N GLY A 56 25.25 24.32 -31.04
CA GLY A 56 25.21 25.60 -30.34
C GLY A 56 26.49 26.45 -30.43
N LYS A 57 27.00 26.74 -31.63
CA LYS A 57 28.00 27.81 -31.81
C LYS A 57 27.77 28.63 -33.09
N SER A 58 26.88 29.63 -33.00
CA SER A 58 27.19 31.01 -33.44
C SER A 58 26.15 32.02 -32.92
N ASP A 59 26.67 33.02 -32.22
CA ASP A 59 26.33 34.45 -32.31
C ASP A 59 24.94 34.96 -31.91
N ASN A 60 24.91 35.48 -30.68
CA ASN A 60 24.67 36.91 -30.38
C ASN A 60 23.83 37.71 -31.40
N LEU A 61 22.56 37.99 -31.09
CA LEU A 61 22.03 39.36 -31.16
C LEU A 61 20.76 39.55 -30.31
N GLN A 62 20.64 40.80 -29.85
CA GLN A 62 19.68 41.41 -28.95
C GLN A 62 18.20 41.36 -29.39
N THR A 63 17.36 41.55 -28.36
CA THR A 63 16.17 42.42 -28.27
C THR A 63 14.76 42.00 -28.70
N THR A 64 13.86 42.26 -27.72
CA THR A 64 12.48 42.78 -27.79
C THR A 64 11.29 41.83 -27.94
N ASN A 65 10.56 41.69 -26.82
CA ASN A 65 9.11 41.90 -26.65
C ASN A 65 8.30 42.19 -27.93
N VAL A 66 7.24 41.41 -28.18
CA VAL A 66 5.87 41.90 -28.48
C VAL A 66 4.86 40.75 -28.26
N LYS A 67 3.89 40.96 -27.34
CA LYS A 67 2.57 40.30 -27.29
C LYS A 67 1.78 40.61 -28.57
N THR A 68 1.01 39.70 -29.15
CA THR A 68 -0.34 39.98 -29.69
C THR A 68 -1.10 38.66 -29.96
N GLU A 69 -2.42 38.76 -29.85
CA GLU A 69 -3.49 37.78 -29.74
C GLU A 69 -3.89 37.10 -31.06
N GLN A 70 -4.31 35.81 -30.95
CA GLN A 70 -5.42 35.07 -31.60
C GLN A 70 -5.92 35.43 -33.05
N PRO A 71 -7.09 34.93 -33.54
CA PRO A 71 -7.21 33.66 -34.29
C PRO A 71 -7.98 33.82 -35.63
N LEU A 72 -7.80 32.96 -36.66
CA LEU A 72 -8.87 32.78 -37.68
C LEU A 72 -8.72 31.55 -38.63
N LYS A 73 -9.77 30.72 -38.57
CA LYS A 73 -10.59 30.06 -39.62
C LYS A 73 -9.98 29.21 -40.77
N GLN A 74 -10.55 28.00 -40.83
CA GLN A 74 -11.22 27.33 -41.97
C GLN A 74 -10.61 27.46 -43.37
N LEU A 75 -10.29 26.31 -43.98
CA LEU A 75 -10.71 26.03 -45.36
C LEU A 75 -10.99 24.54 -45.55
N GLN A 76 -12.22 24.22 -45.93
CA GLN A 76 -12.60 22.97 -46.59
C GLN A 76 -12.20 23.07 -48.06
N THR A 77 -11.68 21.99 -48.64
CA THR A 77 -11.71 21.79 -50.09
C THR A 77 -11.92 20.30 -50.36
N GLU A 78 -13.02 19.99 -51.05
CA GLU A 78 -13.32 18.67 -51.58
C GLU A 78 -12.59 18.41 -52.91
N GLY A 79 -12.41 17.13 -53.23
CA GLY A 79 -12.30 16.65 -54.60
C GLY A 79 -10.93 16.09 -54.99
N SER A 80 -10.78 14.77 -55.02
CA SER A 80 -10.66 14.00 -56.27
C SER A 80 -10.13 12.58 -56.03
N LEU A 81 -10.78 11.66 -56.73
CA LEU A 81 -10.50 10.24 -56.87
C LEU A 81 -9.26 10.03 -57.75
N SER A 82 -8.31 9.17 -57.34
CA SER A 82 -7.68 8.10 -58.14
C SER A 82 -6.38 7.56 -57.51
N THR A 83 -6.43 6.27 -57.16
CA THR A 83 -5.41 5.23 -57.41
C THR A 83 -3.92 5.61 -57.46
N ALA A 84 -3.15 5.19 -56.45
CA ALA A 84 -2.04 4.23 -56.58
C ALA A 84 -1.26 4.11 -55.26
N SER A 85 -0.82 2.89 -54.98
CA SER A 85 0.17 2.50 -53.97
C SER A 85 1.04 3.62 -53.41
N SER A 86 0.84 3.88 -52.13
CA SER A 86 1.95 4.06 -51.20
C SER A 86 1.52 3.42 -49.91
N SER A 87 1.89 2.14 -49.78
CA SER A 87 1.92 1.43 -48.50
C SER A 87 3.03 2.09 -47.66
N SER A 88 2.74 3.32 -47.23
CA SER A 88 3.41 3.99 -46.14
C SER A 88 3.15 3.11 -44.95
N ARG A 89 4.10 2.20 -44.68
CA ARG A 89 4.25 1.60 -43.36
C ARG A 89 4.42 2.79 -42.43
N ILE A 90 3.30 3.22 -41.84
CA ILE A 90 3.28 4.10 -40.69
C ILE A 90 4.20 3.40 -39.71
N ARG A 91 5.43 3.92 -39.58
CA ARG A 91 6.30 3.54 -38.47
C ARG A 91 5.50 4.00 -37.26
N GLN A 92 4.84 3.06 -36.58
CA GLN A 92 4.33 3.34 -35.25
C GLN A 92 5.54 3.80 -34.46
N ASP A 93 5.55 5.07 -34.09
CA ASP A 93 6.64 5.65 -33.33
C ASP A 93 6.87 4.77 -32.11
N SER A 94 8.10 4.30 -31.95
CA SER A 94 8.49 3.29 -30.95
C SER A 94 8.11 3.72 -29.51
N THR A 95 7.87 5.01 -29.30
CA THR A 95 7.34 5.63 -28.10
C THR A 95 5.90 5.23 -27.79
N THR A 96 4.99 5.18 -28.77
CA THR A 96 3.56 4.84 -28.56
C THR A 96 3.41 3.37 -28.15
N CYS A 97 4.11 2.47 -28.86
CA CYS A 97 4.11 1.04 -28.53
C CYS A 97 4.70 0.77 -27.13
N GLY A 98 5.79 1.46 -26.75
CA GLY A 98 6.36 1.33 -25.41
C GLY A 98 5.43 1.78 -24.28
N GLN A 99 4.65 2.85 -24.51
CA GLN A 99 3.65 3.31 -23.53
C GLN A 99 2.47 2.35 -23.37
N GLU A 100 2.00 1.74 -24.47
CA GLU A 100 0.96 0.72 -24.44
C GLU A 100 1.39 -0.50 -23.64
N ILE A 101 2.59 -1.03 -23.91
CA ILE A 101 3.18 -2.17 -23.18
C ILE A 101 3.33 -1.85 -21.68
N LEU A 102 3.80 -0.64 -21.34
CA LEU A 102 3.96 -0.21 -19.97
C LEU A 102 2.61 -0.08 -19.23
N THR A 103 1.59 0.39 -19.93
CA THR A 103 0.22 0.50 -19.39
C THR A 103 -0.38 -0.89 -19.17
N GLU A 104 -0.28 -1.78 -20.16
CA GLU A 104 -0.75 -3.16 -20.05
C GLU A 104 -0.04 -3.92 -18.92
N ALA A 105 1.29 -3.78 -18.80
CA ALA A 105 2.06 -4.40 -17.73
C ALA A 105 1.64 -3.88 -16.33
N LYS A 106 1.32 -2.58 -16.21
CA LYS A 106 0.81 -2.00 -14.96
C LYS A 106 -0.57 -2.56 -14.60
N GLU A 107 -1.47 -2.66 -15.57
CA GLU A 107 -2.79 -3.25 -15.37
C GLU A 107 -2.70 -4.72 -14.97
N LEU A 108 -1.86 -5.50 -15.66
CA LEU A 108 -1.64 -6.91 -15.35
C LEU A 108 -1.07 -7.07 -13.94
N MET A 109 -0.08 -6.26 -13.55
CA MET A 109 0.41 -6.25 -12.18
C MET A 109 -0.71 -6.00 -11.19
N THR A 110 -1.53 -4.97 -11.41
CA THR A 110 -2.64 -4.65 -10.52
C THR A 110 -3.61 -5.81 -10.36
N LYS A 111 -3.98 -6.50 -11.46
CA LYS A 111 -4.81 -7.72 -11.42
C LYS A 111 -4.15 -8.83 -10.60
N CYS A 112 -2.85 -9.09 -10.81
CA CYS A 112 -2.09 -10.09 -10.05
C CYS A 112 -2.02 -9.76 -8.55
N TYR A 113 -1.72 -8.51 -8.18
CA TYR A 113 -1.71 -8.06 -6.79
C TYR A 113 -3.07 -8.25 -6.13
N ASN A 114 -4.14 -7.90 -6.83
CA ASN A 114 -5.48 -7.99 -6.29
C ASN A 114 -5.88 -9.47 -6.04
N ASN A 115 -5.52 -10.36 -6.95
CA ASN A 115 -5.76 -11.80 -6.78
C ASN A 115 -4.88 -12.41 -5.68
N LEU A 116 -3.61 -12.00 -5.60
CA LEU A 116 -2.72 -12.41 -4.52
C LEU A 116 -3.27 -12.00 -3.15
N ALA A 117 -3.74 -10.75 -3.01
CA ALA A 117 -4.38 -10.27 -1.79
C ALA A 117 -5.61 -11.11 -1.42
N ALA A 118 -6.43 -11.50 -2.41
CA ALA A 118 -7.58 -12.38 -2.16
C ALA A 118 -7.15 -13.76 -1.61
N CYS A 119 -6.11 -14.38 -2.19
CA CYS A 119 -5.57 -15.66 -1.70
C CYS A 119 -5.01 -15.52 -0.28
N LEU A 120 -4.32 -14.41 0.02
CA LEU A 120 -3.80 -14.10 1.35
C LEU A 120 -4.90 -13.73 2.36
N LEU A 121 -6.11 -13.39 1.93
CA LEU A 121 -7.22 -13.14 2.86
C LEU A 121 -8.09 -14.38 3.07
N ALA A 122 -8.09 -15.31 2.12
CA ALA A 122 -8.89 -16.54 2.20
C ALA A 122 -8.28 -17.61 3.12
N ARG A 123 -6.97 -17.55 3.41
CA ARG A 123 -6.31 -18.53 4.29
C ARG A 123 -6.44 -18.12 5.76
N ASP A 124 -6.82 -19.08 6.60
CA ASP A 124 -7.00 -18.88 8.04
C ASP A 124 -5.67 -18.94 8.83
N SER A 125 -4.61 -19.52 8.25
CA SER A 125 -3.32 -19.76 8.89
C SER A 125 -2.28 -18.65 8.64
N ASN A 126 -2.70 -17.47 8.17
CA ASN A 126 -1.80 -16.42 7.75
C ASN A 126 -1.29 -15.58 8.92
N THR A 127 -0.02 -15.18 8.83
CA THR A 127 0.61 -14.32 9.84
C THR A 127 0.35 -12.85 9.54
N LYS A 128 0.66 -11.97 10.50
CA LYS A 128 0.60 -10.51 10.32
C LYS A 128 1.42 -10.05 9.11
N GLU A 129 2.58 -10.66 8.88
CA GLU A 129 3.47 -10.38 7.76
C GLU A 129 2.84 -10.75 6.41
N ASP A 130 2.05 -11.84 6.36
CA ASP A 130 1.29 -12.22 5.17
C ASP A 130 0.28 -11.14 4.78
N PHE A 131 -0.46 -10.61 5.76
CA PHE A 131 -1.40 -9.53 5.51
C PHE A 131 -0.70 -8.24 5.09
N MET A 132 0.44 -7.91 5.70
CA MET A 132 1.25 -6.75 5.29
C MET A 132 1.78 -6.89 3.86
N ARG A 133 2.07 -8.12 3.38
CA ARG A 133 2.40 -8.37 1.97
C ARG A 133 1.23 -8.11 1.03
N ALA A 134 -0.01 -8.36 1.45
CA ALA A 134 -1.20 -8.06 0.65
C ALA A 134 -1.43 -6.55 0.45
N VAL A 135 -0.87 -5.71 1.34
CA VAL A 135 -1.01 -4.24 1.34
C VAL A 135 -0.10 -3.54 0.32
N LEU A 136 0.83 -4.27 -0.32
CA LEU A 136 1.99 -3.72 -1.02
C LEU A 136 1.72 -2.86 -2.27
N LYS A 137 0.48 -2.70 -2.75
CA LYS A 137 0.20 -1.79 -3.88
C LYS A 137 -1.04 -0.94 -3.63
N ASP A 138 -0.84 0.38 -3.59
CA ASP A 138 -1.92 1.35 -3.58
C ASP A 138 -2.49 1.44 -5.00
N ASP A 139 -3.74 1.02 -5.15
CA ASP A 139 -4.54 1.32 -6.32
C ASP A 139 -5.71 2.18 -5.84
N PRO A 140 -5.61 3.52 -5.95
CA PRO A 140 -6.62 4.43 -5.42
C PRO A 140 -7.94 4.39 -6.20
N ILE A 141 -8.01 3.66 -7.32
CA ILE A 141 -9.17 3.61 -8.20
C ILE A 141 -9.95 2.30 -8.00
N ASN A 142 -9.27 1.23 -7.59
CA ASN A 142 -9.88 -0.10 -7.49
C ASN A 142 -10.51 -0.35 -6.12
N GLU A 143 -11.83 -0.25 -6.05
CA GLU A 143 -12.65 -0.54 -4.86
C GLU A 143 -12.28 -1.88 -4.21
N LYS A 144 -12.15 -2.96 -4.98
CA LYS A 144 -11.82 -4.29 -4.44
C LYS A 144 -10.42 -4.32 -3.83
N ALA A 145 -9.46 -3.62 -4.43
CA ALA A 145 -8.10 -3.54 -3.92
C ALA A 145 -8.06 -2.77 -2.60
N LEU A 146 -8.75 -1.62 -2.52
CA LEU A 146 -8.88 -0.83 -1.29
C LEU A 146 -9.58 -1.58 -0.18
N PHE A 147 -10.68 -2.26 -0.49
CA PHE A 147 -11.39 -3.09 0.47
C PHE A 147 -10.50 -4.21 1.02
N ARG A 148 -9.83 -4.97 0.15
CA ARG A 148 -8.92 -6.05 0.55
C ARG A 148 -7.75 -5.51 1.38
N LYS A 149 -7.19 -4.35 1.01
CA LYS A 149 -6.15 -3.66 1.78
C LYS A 149 -6.64 -3.27 3.17
N GLY A 150 -7.83 -2.71 3.28
CA GLY A 150 -8.47 -2.38 4.56
C GLY A 150 -8.64 -3.61 5.46
N VAL A 151 -9.16 -4.71 4.92
CA VAL A 151 -9.30 -5.98 5.65
C VAL A 151 -7.95 -6.55 6.06
N ALA A 152 -6.94 -6.49 5.20
CA ALA A 152 -5.59 -6.95 5.53
C ALA A 152 -4.97 -6.12 6.67
N LEU A 153 -5.12 -4.79 6.65
CA LEU A 153 -4.66 -3.89 7.71
C LEU A 153 -5.38 -4.15 9.04
N MET A 154 -6.69 -4.41 8.98
CA MET A 154 -7.50 -4.78 10.14
C MET A 154 -6.98 -6.09 10.77
N ARG A 155 -6.71 -7.12 9.95
CA ARG A 155 -6.13 -8.39 10.42
C ARG A 155 -4.67 -8.27 10.89
N ALA A 156 -4.00 -7.19 10.53
CA ALA A 156 -2.66 -6.85 11.00
C ALA A 156 -2.68 -5.89 12.21
N ASP A 157 -3.83 -5.70 12.87
CA ASP A 157 -4.04 -4.79 14.02
C ASP A 157 -3.70 -3.32 13.73
N ASN A 158 -3.71 -2.91 12.47
CA ASN A 158 -3.44 -1.54 12.06
C ASN A 158 -4.76 -0.80 11.83
N TRP A 159 -5.51 -0.62 12.91
CA TRP A 159 -6.91 -0.18 12.89
C TRP A 159 -7.10 1.19 12.25
N ASP A 160 -6.24 2.17 12.57
CA ASP A 160 -6.36 3.53 12.02
C ASP A 160 -6.21 3.55 10.50
N LYS A 161 -5.19 2.86 9.99
CA LYS A 161 -4.97 2.74 8.54
C LYS A 161 -6.05 1.88 7.88
N ALA A 162 -6.58 0.87 8.56
CA ALA A 162 -7.67 0.07 8.05
C ALA A 162 -8.92 0.94 7.78
N ILE A 163 -9.29 1.78 8.76
CA ILE A 163 -10.40 2.72 8.63
C ILE A 163 -10.19 3.65 7.43
N GLU A 164 -9.01 4.28 7.32
CA GLU A 164 -8.70 5.20 6.21
C GLU A 164 -8.92 4.55 4.84
N GLN A 165 -8.49 3.30 4.66
CA GLN A 165 -8.61 2.60 3.38
C GLN A 165 -10.05 2.13 3.10
N LEU A 166 -10.77 1.71 4.14
CA LEU A 166 -12.18 1.31 4.03
C LEU A 166 -13.08 2.53 3.75
N GLU A 167 -12.75 3.71 4.27
CA GLU A 167 -13.45 4.96 3.96
C GLU A 167 -13.22 5.38 2.51
N LYS A 168 -11.97 5.32 2.03
CA LYS A 168 -11.66 5.56 0.61
C LYS A 168 -12.45 4.63 -0.31
N CYS A 169 -12.60 3.36 0.07
CA CYS A 169 -13.40 2.39 -0.68
C CYS A 169 -14.87 2.83 -0.83
N LYS A 170 -15.46 3.41 0.22
CA LYS A 170 -16.84 3.92 0.22
C LYS A 170 -16.99 5.17 -0.67
N ASP A 171 -15.99 6.03 -0.68
CA ASP A 171 -16.09 7.33 -1.36
C ASP A 171 -15.99 7.23 -2.89
N ILE A 172 -15.32 6.20 -3.43
CA ILE A 172 -15.16 6.00 -4.89
C ILE A 172 -16.51 5.86 -5.60
N TYR A 173 -17.47 5.17 -4.97
CA TYR A 173 -18.80 4.96 -5.53
C TYR A 173 -19.89 5.54 -4.63
N LYS A 174 -19.72 6.80 -4.21
CA LYS A 174 -20.68 7.55 -3.38
C LYS A 174 -22.14 7.48 -3.88
N TYR A 175 -22.36 7.18 -5.16
CA TYR A 175 -23.68 7.07 -5.79
C TYR A 175 -24.12 5.64 -6.12
N THR A 176 -23.23 4.65 -6.05
CA THR A 176 -23.55 3.25 -6.38
C THR A 176 -23.44 2.40 -5.11
N LYS A 177 -24.58 2.04 -4.52
CA LYS A 177 -24.60 1.19 -3.33
C LYS A 177 -24.19 -0.24 -3.71
N THR A 178 -22.93 -0.59 -3.46
CA THR A 178 -22.38 -1.93 -3.70
C THR A 178 -22.47 -2.79 -2.44
N PHE A 179 -22.36 -4.12 -2.60
CA PHE A 179 -22.23 -5.04 -1.47
C PHE A 179 -20.98 -4.75 -0.63
N LEU A 180 -19.89 -4.32 -1.28
CA LEU A 180 -18.64 -3.98 -0.61
C LEU A 180 -18.79 -2.75 0.30
N ASP A 181 -19.59 -1.76 -0.08
CA ASP A 181 -19.87 -0.58 0.78
C ASP A 181 -20.49 -0.99 2.13
N ALA A 182 -21.50 -1.87 2.10
CA ALA A 182 -22.12 -2.36 3.33
C ALA A 182 -21.12 -3.12 4.20
N GLN A 183 -20.28 -3.95 3.59
CA GLN A 183 -19.26 -4.72 4.30
C GLN A 183 -18.15 -3.82 4.87
N ALA A 184 -17.71 -2.80 4.12
CA ALA A 184 -16.72 -1.82 4.56
C ALA A 184 -17.22 -1.05 5.78
N LYS A 185 -18.49 -0.64 5.79
CA LYS A 185 -19.12 0.03 6.95
C LYS A 185 -19.09 -0.84 8.21
N LEU A 186 -19.43 -2.13 8.08
CA LEU A 186 -19.38 -3.06 9.20
C LEU A 186 -17.95 -3.18 9.75
N TYR A 187 -16.94 -3.31 8.88
CA TYR A 187 -15.55 -3.37 9.32
C TYR A 187 -15.04 -2.07 9.96
N ILE A 188 -15.48 -0.90 9.48
CA ILE A 188 -15.15 0.38 10.12
C ILE A 188 -15.72 0.43 11.54
N ILE A 189 -16.98 0.02 11.73
CA ILE A 189 -17.62 -0.06 13.06
C ILE A 189 -16.84 -1.00 13.98
N ASP A 190 -16.45 -2.17 13.48
CA ASP A 190 -15.64 -3.11 14.25
C ASP A 190 -14.28 -2.52 14.63
N CYS A 191 -13.59 -1.84 13.71
CA CYS A 191 -12.32 -1.17 14.00
C CYS A 191 -12.48 -0.12 15.12
N HIS A 192 -13.50 0.72 15.05
CA HIS A 192 -13.78 1.71 16.10
C HIS A 192 -14.07 1.04 17.45
N ARG A 193 -14.87 -0.04 17.46
CA ARG A 193 -15.15 -0.81 18.66
C ARG A 193 -13.88 -1.37 19.30
N TYR A 194 -12.97 -1.91 18.49
CA TYR A 194 -11.67 -2.41 18.97
C TYR A 194 -10.78 -1.31 19.54
N ILE A 195 -10.68 -0.16 18.87
CA ILE A 195 -9.90 0.99 19.35
C ILE A 195 -10.42 1.46 20.71
N GLU A 196 -11.74 1.57 20.86
CA GLU A 196 -12.37 2.01 22.11
C GLU A 196 -12.20 0.99 23.25
N GLU A 197 -12.30 -0.31 22.95
CA GLU A 197 -12.02 -1.37 23.91
C GLU A 197 -10.56 -1.34 24.39
N ASP A 198 -9.61 -1.19 23.46
CA ASP A 198 -8.19 -1.10 23.80
C ASP A 198 -7.88 0.13 24.67
N ARG A 199 -8.48 1.27 24.33
CA ARG A 199 -8.40 2.48 25.13
C ARG A 199 -8.94 2.24 26.55
N ARG A 200 -10.12 1.64 26.67
CA ARG A 200 -10.73 1.33 27.97
C ARG A 200 -9.85 0.40 28.81
N ARG A 201 -9.25 -0.61 28.18
CA ARG A 201 -8.32 -1.55 28.85
C ARG A 201 -7.11 -0.82 29.40
N ARG A 202 -6.46 0.03 28.59
CA ARG A 202 -5.32 0.84 29.03
C ARG A 202 -5.68 1.79 30.17
N ASP A 203 -6.82 2.47 30.08
CA ASP A 203 -7.27 3.36 31.13
C ASP A 203 -7.58 2.62 32.44
N ALA A 204 -8.14 1.40 32.35
CA ALA A 204 -8.38 0.54 33.51
C ALA A 204 -7.08 0.07 34.16
N GLU A 205 -6.10 -0.33 33.35
CA GLU A 205 -4.76 -0.73 33.82
C GLU A 205 -4.06 0.44 34.52
N ILE A 206 -4.10 1.64 33.94
CA ILE A 206 -3.57 2.86 34.54
C ILE A 206 -4.22 3.11 35.91
N ARG A 207 -5.55 3.06 35.99
CA ARG A 207 -6.28 3.22 37.27
C ARG A 207 -5.89 2.16 38.30
N ALA A 208 -5.78 0.90 37.90
CA ALA A 208 -5.39 -0.19 38.79
C ALA A 208 -3.97 0.00 39.32
N ASN A 209 -3.03 0.43 38.47
CA ASN A 209 -1.66 0.73 38.86
C ASN A 209 -1.59 1.88 39.88
N PHE A 210 -2.36 2.97 39.67
CA PHE A 210 -2.44 4.06 40.63
C PHE A 210 -3.08 3.66 41.96
N ALA A 211 -4.13 2.83 41.93
CA ALA A 211 -4.74 2.30 43.15
C ALA A 211 -3.75 1.41 43.93
N LYS A 212 -3.02 0.54 43.25
CA LYS A 212 -1.99 -0.32 43.85
C LYS A 212 -0.85 0.48 44.46
N ALA A 213 -0.41 1.55 43.80
CA ALA A 213 0.64 2.43 44.31
C ALA A 213 0.23 3.10 45.63
N ARG A 214 -1.01 3.61 45.72
CA ARG A 214 -1.53 4.21 46.96
C ARG A 214 -1.63 3.20 48.11
N ALA A 215 -2.13 1.99 47.83
CA ALA A 215 -2.23 0.95 48.85
C ALA A 215 -0.85 0.51 49.40
N GLY A 216 0.20 0.54 48.58
CA GLY A 216 1.56 0.22 49.02
C GLY A 216 2.22 1.29 49.88
N GLU A 217 1.79 2.55 49.79
CA GLU A 217 2.28 3.63 50.65
C GLU A 217 1.69 3.54 52.07
N ASP A 218 0.43 3.12 52.19
CA ASP A 218 -0.25 2.97 53.48
C ASP A 218 0.33 1.81 54.31
N ASP A 219 0.76 0.71 53.67
CA ASP A 219 1.36 -0.46 54.34
C ASP A 219 2.77 -0.19 54.89
N LEU A 220 3.51 0.79 54.36
CA LEU A 220 4.86 1.14 54.84
C LEU A 220 4.84 2.10 56.04
N HIS A 221 3.68 2.66 56.42
CA HIS A 221 3.57 3.66 57.49
C HIS A 221 3.14 3.10 58.85
N VAL A 222 2.87 1.79 58.97
CA VAL A 222 2.40 1.17 60.23
C VAL A 222 3.55 0.60 61.09
N GLY A 223 4.81 0.72 60.67
CA GLY A 223 5.90 -0.02 61.34
C GLY A 223 7.28 0.63 61.38
N ASN A 224 7.44 1.95 61.55
CA ASN A 224 8.73 2.44 62.07
C ASN A 224 8.69 3.87 62.66
N ALA A 225 8.17 3.99 63.88
CA ALA A 225 8.63 5.06 64.76
C ALA A 225 9.99 4.65 65.36
N ASN A 226 11.08 4.81 64.59
CA ASN A 226 12.50 4.95 65.00
C ASN A 226 13.46 4.42 63.92
N GLY A 227 13.88 5.27 62.97
CA GLY A 227 15.01 4.96 62.08
C GLY A 227 15.47 6.17 61.28
N PRO A 228 16.78 6.53 61.27
CA PRO A 228 17.27 7.78 60.69
C PRO A 228 17.31 7.73 59.15
N LEU A 229 17.07 8.90 58.54
CA LEU A 229 17.13 9.14 57.09
C LEU A 229 18.45 8.61 56.48
N GLN A 230 18.33 7.73 55.48
CA GLN A 230 19.35 7.57 54.45
C GLN A 230 18.70 7.78 53.09
N ASP A 231 19.05 8.91 52.47
CA ASP A 231 18.77 9.21 51.08
C ASP A 231 19.49 8.21 50.17
N ASN A 232 18.75 7.42 49.40
CA ASN A 232 19.33 6.68 48.29
C ASN A 232 18.47 6.84 47.03
N ASN A 233 18.94 7.77 46.21
CA ASN A 233 18.39 8.19 44.94
C ASN A 233 18.86 7.21 43.85
N ASN A 234 17.99 6.31 43.38
CA ASN A 234 18.20 5.49 42.19
C ASN A 234 16.85 5.10 41.56
N ASN A 235 16.15 6.09 41.02
CA ASN A 235 14.97 5.86 40.18
C ASN A 235 15.39 5.80 38.70
N HIS A 236 15.80 4.62 38.24
CA HIS A 236 15.79 4.30 36.82
C HIS A 236 14.42 3.69 36.46
N PRO A 237 13.73 4.19 35.43
CA PRO A 237 12.46 3.60 35.01
C PRO A 237 12.67 2.18 34.47
N PRO A 238 11.74 1.24 34.77
CA PRO A 238 11.86 -0.14 34.31
C PRO A 238 11.70 -0.21 32.78
N PRO A 239 12.44 -1.13 32.11
CA PRO A 239 12.30 -1.32 30.68
C PRO A 239 10.93 -1.91 30.33
N PRO A 240 10.39 -1.61 29.12
CA PRO A 240 9.07 -2.07 28.71
C PRO A 240 8.99 -3.60 28.61
N PRO A 241 7.82 -4.19 28.91
CA PRO A 241 7.64 -5.63 28.94
C PRO A 241 7.72 -6.22 27.52
N THR A 242 8.66 -7.14 27.33
CA THR A 242 8.75 -7.99 26.14
C THR A 242 7.60 -8.99 26.15
N MET A 243 6.71 -8.87 25.18
CA MET A 243 5.60 -9.80 24.91
C MET A 243 6.15 -11.15 24.43
N ASN A 244 6.37 -12.09 25.37
CA ASN A 244 6.50 -13.51 25.04
C ASN A 244 5.10 -14.10 24.87
N GLY A 245 4.68 -14.25 23.61
CA GLY A 245 3.49 -14.99 23.23
C GLY A 245 3.66 -16.48 23.54
N HIS A 246 3.18 -16.89 24.71
CA HIS A 246 3.01 -18.30 25.06
C HIS A 246 1.62 -18.73 24.60
N VAL A 247 1.54 -19.29 23.40
CA VAL A 247 0.36 -20.00 22.90
C VAL A 247 0.41 -21.40 23.51
N GLN A 248 -0.47 -21.67 24.49
CA GLN A 248 -0.70 -23.04 24.94
C GLN A 248 -1.62 -23.76 23.96
N HIS A 249 -1.20 -24.98 23.62
CA HIS A 249 -1.76 -25.89 22.63
C HIS A 249 -3.11 -26.48 23.00
#